data_AF-A0A7K5YS78-F1
#
_entry.id   AF-A0A7K5YS78-F1
#
_cell.length_a   1.000
_cell.length_b   1.000
_cell.length_c   1.000
_cell.angle_alpha   90.00
_cell.angle_beta   90.00
_cell.angle_gamma   90.00
#
_symmetry.space_group_name_H-M   'P 1'
#
loop_
_entity.id
_entity.type
_entity.pdbx_description
1 polymer ?
#
loop_
_entity_poly.entity_id
_entity_poly.type
_entity_poly.pdbx_seq_one_letter_code
_entity_poly.pdbx_strand_id
1 'polypeptide(L)'
;TLRKWVSLSSFLSDAAVQQLQPESGEICAFAEVLPVAAGRHTRDRAEQHLPPFDRGCRSYAEGLARLPQVRPRPGTEIRFTELPQQLYPDGATPEEITRHSMDLSYALETVLSRRYASQPLELLAELQFAFICFLIGNVYDAFEHWKRLLNLLCRSEDAIGKYQDLYINLISVLYHQLSEIPADFFVDIISQDNFLTSTLQVFFSCTCSAAVDGTLRKKAEKFKAHLTKKFKWDFEAEPDDCAPVVVELPEGVQVD
;
A
#
# COMPACT_ATOMS: atom_id res chain seq x y z
N THR A 1 -17.26 -13.57 -14.27
CA THR A 1 -18.69 -13.35 -14.56
C THR A 1 -19.05 -11.90 -14.25
N LEU A 2 -20.10 -11.35 -14.86
CA LEU A 2 -20.51 -9.94 -14.64
C LEU A 2 -20.66 -9.58 -13.15
N ARG A 3 -21.20 -10.49 -12.33
CA ARG A 3 -21.35 -10.28 -10.88
C ARG A 3 -20.01 -10.05 -10.17
N LYS A 4 -18.98 -10.82 -10.53
CA LYS A 4 -17.62 -10.64 -9.97
C LYS A 4 -17.05 -9.28 -10.34
N TRP A 5 -17.22 -8.88 -11.60
CA TRP A 5 -16.78 -7.57 -12.06
C TRP A 5 -17.45 -6.45 -11.27
N VAL A 6 -18.78 -6.49 -11.14
CA VAL A 6 -19.56 -5.51 -10.35
C VAL A 6 -19.10 -5.44 -8.89
N SER A 7 -18.76 -6.58 -8.28
CA SER A 7 -18.22 -6.60 -6.92
C SER A 7 -16.82 -5.98 -6.79
N LEU A 8 -15.99 -6.10 -7.83
CA LEU A 8 -14.63 -5.52 -7.86
C LEU A 8 -14.62 -4.04 -8.21
N SER A 9 -15.65 -3.54 -8.89
CA SER A 9 -15.76 -2.16 -9.37
C SER A 9 -16.93 -1.37 -8.76
N SER A 10 -17.48 -1.83 -7.64
CA SER A 10 -18.70 -1.26 -7.04
C SER A 10 -18.63 0.22 -6.67
N PHE A 11 -17.44 0.75 -6.39
CA PHE A 11 -17.19 2.16 -6.08
C PHE A 11 -16.58 2.93 -7.26
N LEU A 12 -16.24 2.26 -8.36
CA LEU A 12 -15.70 2.91 -9.54
C LEU A 12 -16.82 3.60 -10.32
N SER A 13 -16.88 4.92 -10.19
CA SER A 13 -17.67 5.78 -11.06
C SER A 13 -16.84 6.19 -12.29
N ASP A 14 -17.52 6.61 -13.37
CA ASP A 14 -16.85 7.16 -14.54
C ASP A 14 -15.98 8.38 -14.16
N ALA A 15 -16.44 9.20 -13.22
CA ALA A 15 -15.68 10.33 -12.70
C ALA A 15 -14.39 9.89 -11.99
N ALA A 16 -14.46 8.86 -11.14
CA ALA A 16 -13.29 8.32 -10.46
C ALA A 16 -12.27 7.73 -11.45
N VAL A 17 -12.74 6.96 -12.45
CA VAL A 17 -11.87 6.42 -13.50
C VAL A 17 -11.21 7.54 -14.29
N GLN A 18 -11.97 8.57 -14.69
CA GLN A 18 -11.43 9.73 -15.41
C GLN A 18 -10.41 10.51 -14.58
N GLN A 19 -10.52 10.56 -13.26
CA GLN A 19 -9.53 11.22 -12.42
C GLN A 19 -8.25 10.39 -12.26
N LEU A 20 -8.36 9.06 -12.20
CA LEU A 20 -7.26 8.14 -11.89
C LEU A 20 -6.49 7.64 -13.12
N GLN A 21 -7.16 7.43 -14.25
CA GLN A 21 -6.51 6.88 -15.45
C GLN A 21 -5.42 7.80 -15.99
N PRO A 22 -4.43 7.30 -16.74
CA PRO A 22 -3.44 8.15 -17.41
C PRO A 22 -4.07 9.15 -18.40
N GLU A 23 -3.37 10.25 -18.72
CA GLU A 23 -3.83 11.21 -19.74
C GLU A 23 -3.91 10.57 -21.13
N SER A 24 -3.05 9.57 -21.40
CA SER A 24 -3.09 8.76 -22.61
C SER A 24 -4.35 7.91 -22.73
N GLY A 25 -5.04 7.62 -21.61
CA GLY A 25 -6.15 6.66 -21.54
C GLY A 25 -5.70 5.19 -21.64
N GLU A 26 -4.38 4.93 -21.70
CA GLU A 26 -3.81 3.60 -21.84
C GLU A 26 -3.07 3.20 -20.56
N ILE A 27 -3.33 1.99 -20.07
CA ILE A 27 -2.64 1.41 -18.91
C ILE A 27 -1.76 0.27 -19.40
N CYS A 28 -0.45 0.39 -19.15
CA CYS A 28 0.56 -0.56 -19.58
C CYS A 28 1.25 -1.21 -18.38
N ALA A 29 1.51 -2.51 -18.45
CA ALA A 29 2.22 -3.25 -17.40
C ALA A 29 3.63 -2.68 -17.13
N PHE A 30 4.27 -2.17 -18.18
CA PHE A 30 5.60 -1.57 -18.13
C PHE A 30 5.51 -0.09 -18.48
N ALA A 31 6.07 0.76 -17.63
CA ALA A 31 6.20 2.18 -17.90
C ALA A 31 7.09 2.39 -19.13
N GLU A 32 6.58 3.12 -20.12
CA GLU A 32 7.40 3.56 -21.24
C GLU A 32 8.39 4.60 -20.71
N VAL A 33 9.69 4.29 -20.77
CA VAL A 33 10.75 5.18 -20.28
C VAL A 33 11.46 5.83 -21.46
N LEU A 34 11.55 7.16 -21.41
CA LEU A 34 12.24 7.98 -22.39
C LEU A 34 13.57 8.47 -21.81
N PRO A 35 14.65 8.48 -22.61
CA PRO A 35 15.92 9.03 -22.15
C PRO A 35 15.79 10.55 -21.99
N VAL A 36 16.33 11.09 -20.90
CA VAL A 36 16.32 12.54 -20.61
C VAL A 36 17.10 13.31 -21.67
N ALA A 37 18.19 12.72 -22.16
CA ALA A 37 18.95 13.22 -23.30
C ALA A 37 18.83 12.23 -24.46
N ALA A 38 18.50 12.72 -25.66
CA ALA A 38 18.21 11.87 -26.82
C ALA A 38 19.37 10.93 -27.22
N GLY A 39 20.62 11.28 -26.87
CA GLY A 39 21.80 10.44 -27.09
C GLY A 39 22.07 10.14 -28.58
N ARG A 40 21.44 10.88 -29.50
CA ARG A 40 21.49 10.64 -30.94
C ARG A 40 22.78 11.16 -31.57
N HIS A 41 23.44 12.12 -30.90
CA HIS A 41 24.64 12.76 -31.40
C HIS A 41 25.80 12.61 -30.41
N THR A 42 27.02 12.61 -30.95
CA THR A 42 28.26 12.57 -30.15
C THR A 42 28.38 13.72 -29.16
N ARG A 43 27.78 14.89 -29.46
CA ARG A 43 27.70 16.03 -28.53
C ARG A 43 26.86 15.74 -27.29
N ASP A 44 25.79 14.95 -27.44
CA ASP A 44 24.88 14.60 -26.33
C ASP A 44 25.61 13.70 -25.30
N ARG A 45 26.62 12.93 -25.74
CA ARG A 45 27.51 12.16 -24.84
C ARG A 45 28.47 13.04 -24.04
N ALA A 46 28.88 14.18 -24.60
CA ALA A 46 29.75 15.11 -23.89
C ALA A 46 29.01 15.78 -22.72
N GLU A 47 27.73 16.12 -22.92
CA GLU A 47 26.86 16.68 -21.87
C GLU A 47 26.54 15.69 -20.74
N GLN A 48 26.63 14.38 -21.00
CA GLN A 48 26.42 13.34 -19.98
C GLN A 48 27.62 13.16 -19.05
N HIS A 49 28.77 13.79 -19.32
CA HIS A 49 30.00 13.70 -18.52
C HIS A 49 30.43 12.25 -18.18
N LEU A 50 30.07 11.30 -19.05
CA LEU A 50 30.38 9.89 -18.82
C LEU A 50 31.86 9.61 -19.14
N PRO A 51 32.63 9.01 -18.21
CA PRO A 51 33.99 8.59 -18.49
C PRO A 51 34.01 7.48 -19.57
N PRO A 52 35.17 7.28 -20.23
CA PRO A 52 35.33 6.20 -21.20
C PRO A 52 34.94 4.83 -20.63
N PHE A 53 34.30 4.00 -21.46
CA PHE A 53 33.71 2.69 -21.12
C PHE A 53 34.73 1.71 -20.49
N ASP A 54 36.00 1.95 -20.78
CA ASP A 54 37.20 1.21 -20.42
C ASP A 54 37.67 1.47 -18.96
N ARG A 55 37.11 2.46 -18.25
CA ARG A 55 37.32 2.63 -16.80
C ARG A 55 36.20 1.98 -16.01
N GLY A 56 36.52 0.91 -15.28
CA GLY A 56 35.63 0.39 -14.24
C GLY A 56 35.22 1.45 -13.22
N CYS A 57 34.04 1.29 -12.62
CA CYS A 57 33.57 2.14 -11.53
C CYS A 57 34.37 1.83 -10.27
N ARG A 58 34.83 2.87 -9.55
CA ARG A 58 35.56 2.70 -8.28
C ARG A 58 34.62 2.53 -7.09
N SER A 59 33.36 2.91 -7.24
CA SER A 59 32.31 2.75 -6.24
C SER A 59 30.94 2.50 -6.88
N TYR A 60 30.01 2.00 -6.08
CA TYR A 60 28.61 1.82 -6.48
C TYR A 60 27.93 3.16 -6.82
N ALA A 61 28.18 4.21 -6.03
CA ALA A 61 27.64 5.55 -6.28
C ALA A 61 28.13 6.14 -7.61
N GLU A 62 29.40 5.92 -7.95
CA GLU A 62 29.94 6.29 -9.26
C GLU A 62 29.29 5.49 -10.39
N GLY A 63 29.01 4.20 -10.16
CA GLY A 63 28.26 3.36 -11.11
C GLY A 63 26.85 3.89 -11.38
N LEU A 64 26.09 4.21 -10.33
CA LEU A 64 24.75 4.79 -10.43
C LEU A 64 24.76 6.13 -11.17
N ALA A 65 25.71 7.02 -10.86
CA ALA A 65 25.84 8.32 -11.51
C ALA A 65 26.15 8.22 -13.01
N ARG A 66 26.73 7.10 -13.47
CA ARG A 66 27.04 6.83 -14.88
C ARG A 66 25.89 6.21 -15.67
N LEU A 67 24.79 5.80 -15.02
CA LEU A 67 23.66 5.21 -15.73
C LEU A 67 22.92 6.28 -16.57
N PRO A 68 22.43 5.94 -17.77
CA PRO A 68 21.57 6.84 -18.53
C PRO A 68 20.37 7.27 -17.71
N GLN A 69 20.16 8.58 -17.60
CA GLN A 69 18.97 9.11 -16.94
C GLN A 69 17.77 8.92 -17.87
N VAL A 70 16.76 8.22 -17.35
CA VAL A 70 15.49 7.99 -18.03
C VAL A 70 14.35 8.53 -17.17
N ARG A 71 13.25 8.94 -17.82
CA ARG A 71 12.01 9.35 -17.16
C ARG A 71 10.82 8.64 -17.81
N PRO A 72 9.76 8.34 -17.04
CA PRO A 72 8.52 7.86 -17.62
C PRO A 72 7.99 8.85 -18.68
N ARG A 73 7.35 8.33 -19.73
CA ARG A 73 6.69 9.15 -20.73
C ARG A 73 5.54 9.93 -20.07
N PRO A 74 5.54 11.27 -20.18
CA PRO A 74 4.50 12.08 -19.57
C PRO A 74 3.10 11.68 -20.03
N GLY A 75 2.15 11.68 -19.11
CA GLY A 75 0.76 11.35 -19.38
C GLY A 75 0.47 9.84 -19.47
N THR A 76 1.48 8.99 -19.25
CA THR A 76 1.28 7.53 -19.13
C THR A 76 1.19 7.08 -17.67
N GLU A 77 1.57 7.94 -16.72
CA GLU A 77 1.42 7.65 -15.30
C GLU A 77 -0.05 7.57 -14.85
N ILE A 78 -0.35 6.55 -14.03
CA ILE A 78 -1.62 6.46 -13.32
C ILE A 78 -1.64 7.56 -12.25
N ARG A 79 -2.72 8.35 -12.20
CA ARG A 79 -2.87 9.51 -11.33
C ARG A 79 -3.41 9.14 -9.95
N PHE A 80 -2.72 8.23 -9.27
CA PHE A 80 -3.01 7.86 -7.89
C PHE A 80 -2.82 9.04 -6.93
N THR A 81 -3.47 8.98 -5.77
CA THR A 81 -3.26 9.96 -4.71
C THR A 81 -1.88 9.82 -4.12
N GLU A 82 -1.14 10.93 -4.02
CA GLU A 82 0.13 10.96 -3.31
C GLU A 82 -0.09 10.75 -1.80
N LEU A 83 0.34 9.61 -1.30
CA LEU A 83 0.26 9.30 0.12
C LEU A 83 1.37 10.04 0.89
N PRO A 84 1.07 10.66 2.05
CA PRO A 84 2.05 11.40 2.83
C PRO A 84 3.27 10.54 3.17
N GLN A 85 4.47 11.06 2.90
CA GLN A 85 5.72 10.43 3.35
C GLN A 85 5.95 10.69 4.85
N GLN A 86 5.56 11.88 5.32
CA GLN A 86 5.56 12.23 6.74
C GLN A 86 4.19 11.94 7.33
N LEU A 87 4.15 11.07 8.34
CA LEU A 87 2.94 10.57 8.97
C LEU A 87 2.47 11.43 10.15
N TYR A 88 3.22 12.49 10.47
CA TYR A 88 3.01 13.37 11.62
C TYR A 88 3.05 14.85 11.19
N PRO A 89 2.46 15.77 11.98
CA PRO A 89 2.48 17.20 11.68
C PRO A 89 3.89 17.80 11.76
N ASP A 90 4.09 18.91 11.06
CA ASP A 90 5.35 19.63 11.09
C ASP A 90 5.64 20.18 12.49
N GLY A 91 6.85 19.93 13.00
CA GLY A 91 7.24 20.31 14.35
C GLY A 91 6.73 19.39 15.46
N ALA A 92 6.24 18.20 15.12
CA ALA A 92 5.82 17.20 16.09
C ALA A 92 6.93 16.85 17.09
N THR A 93 6.54 16.74 18.36
CA THR A 93 7.42 16.22 19.42
C THR A 93 7.73 14.73 19.20
N PRO A 94 8.81 14.17 19.78
CA PRO A 94 9.10 12.73 19.66
C PRO A 94 7.95 11.81 20.11
N GLU A 95 7.20 12.24 21.13
CA GLU A 95 6.00 11.55 21.59
C GLU A 95 4.90 11.54 20.52
N GLU A 96 4.62 12.70 19.90
CA GLU A 96 3.64 12.82 18.82
C GLU A 96 4.07 12.05 17.57
N ILE A 97 5.35 12.07 17.22
CA ILE A 97 5.90 11.26 16.12
C ILE A 97 5.60 9.78 16.36
N THR A 98 5.86 9.30 17.58
CA THR A 98 5.61 7.90 17.95
C THR A 98 4.12 7.59 17.87
N ARG A 99 3.27 8.44 18.45
CA ARG A 99 1.81 8.30 18.40
C ARG A 99 1.29 8.20 16.96
N HIS A 100 1.68 9.12 16.09
CA HIS A 100 1.24 9.16 14.69
C HIS A 100 1.90 8.10 13.80
N SER A 101 2.98 7.46 14.26
CA SER A 101 3.58 6.30 13.57
C SER A 101 2.92 4.98 13.98
N MET A 102 2.38 4.90 15.20
CA MET A 102 1.57 3.77 15.66
C MET A 102 0.16 3.82 15.05
N ASP A 103 -0.47 5.00 15.03
CA ASP A 103 -1.79 5.25 14.43
C ASP A 103 -1.69 6.22 13.25
N LEU A 104 -1.99 5.71 12.05
CA LEU A 104 -1.91 6.44 10.79
C LEU A 104 -3.14 7.32 10.51
N SER A 105 -4.07 7.45 11.48
CA SER A 105 -5.31 8.23 11.33
C SER A 105 -5.06 9.68 10.91
N TYR A 106 -3.97 10.31 11.37
CA TYR A 106 -3.60 11.65 10.91
C TYR A 106 -3.23 11.69 9.42
N ALA A 107 -2.45 10.72 8.95
CA ALA A 107 -2.08 10.61 7.55
C ALA A 107 -3.31 10.32 6.67
N LEU A 108 -4.23 9.46 7.14
CA LEU A 108 -5.47 9.16 6.45
C LEU A 108 -6.37 10.40 6.36
N GLU A 109 -6.52 11.16 7.45
CA GLU A 109 -7.27 12.41 7.45
C GLU A 109 -6.67 13.45 6.49
N THR A 110 -5.34 13.49 6.37
CA THR A 110 -4.65 14.35 5.41
C THR A 110 -4.96 13.96 3.97
N VAL A 111 -5.01 12.66 3.66
CA VAL A 111 -5.40 12.14 2.34
C VAL A 111 -6.87 12.48 2.04
N LEU A 112 -7.76 12.21 3.01
CA LEU A 112 -9.18 12.47 2.87
C LEU A 112 -9.47 13.96 2.67
N SER A 113 -8.88 14.83 3.48
CA SER A 113 -9.09 16.29 3.38
C SER A 113 -8.57 16.91 2.09
N ARG A 114 -7.47 16.38 1.52
CA ARG A 114 -6.88 16.92 0.28
C ARG A 114 -7.64 16.53 -0.98
N ARG A 115 -8.14 15.30 -1.06
CA ARG A 115 -8.67 14.74 -2.32
C ARG A 115 -10.10 14.20 -2.24
N TYR A 116 -10.56 13.85 -1.04
CA TYR A 116 -11.84 13.17 -0.82
C TYR A 116 -12.74 13.87 0.20
N ALA A 117 -12.54 15.18 0.40
CA ALA A 117 -13.16 15.93 1.49
C ALA A 117 -14.69 15.85 1.50
N SER A 118 -15.31 15.78 0.32
CA SER A 118 -16.76 15.66 0.18
C SER A 118 -17.28 14.23 0.22
N GLN A 119 -16.44 13.23 -0.11
CA GLN A 119 -16.87 11.84 -0.25
C GLN A 119 -15.74 10.85 0.10
N PRO A 120 -15.55 10.51 1.39
CA PRO A 120 -14.50 9.58 1.83
C PRO A 120 -14.57 8.20 1.18
N LEU A 121 -15.75 7.75 0.73
CA LEU A 121 -15.93 6.47 0.05
C LEU A 121 -15.22 6.40 -1.32
N GLU A 122 -14.91 7.54 -1.96
CA GLU A 122 -14.14 7.55 -3.21
C GLU A 122 -12.71 7.03 -3.02
N LEU A 123 -12.18 7.04 -1.80
CA LEU A 123 -10.92 6.35 -1.48
C LEU A 123 -11.00 4.84 -1.78
N LEU A 124 -12.19 4.22 -1.59
CA LEU A 124 -12.40 2.82 -1.97
C LEU A 124 -12.45 2.63 -3.49
N ALA A 125 -12.86 3.65 -4.23
CA ALA A 125 -12.80 3.64 -5.69
C ALA A 125 -11.33 3.58 -6.13
N GLU A 126 -10.46 4.42 -5.56
CA GLU A 126 -9.02 4.36 -5.86
C GLU A 126 -8.40 3.01 -5.46
N LEU A 127 -8.78 2.45 -4.29
CA LEU A 127 -8.35 1.12 -3.86
C LEU A 127 -8.79 0.02 -4.86
N GLN A 128 -10.02 0.06 -5.35
CA GLN A 128 -10.52 -0.88 -6.36
C GLN A 128 -9.83 -0.69 -7.71
N PHE A 129 -9.60 0.54 -8.13
CA PHE A 129 -8.89 0.87 -9.36
C PHE A 129 -7.46 0.31 -9.34
N ALA A 130 -6.73 0.55 -8.25
CA ALA A 130 -5.38 0.04 -8.05
C ALA A 130 -5.35 -1.49 -8.11
N PHE A 131 -6.28 -2.16 -7.42
CA PHE A 131 -6.37 -3.61 -7.45
C PHE A 131 -6.66 -4.18 -8.85
N ILE A 132 -7.55 -3.55 -9.63
CA ILE A 132 -7.87 -3.98 -10.99
C ILE A 132 -6.67 -3.76 -11.93
N CYS A 133 -5.98 -2.62 -11.83
CA CYS A 133 -4.78 -2.33 -12.61
C CYS A 133 -3.65 -3.32 -12.29
N PHE A 134 -3.52 -3.69 -11.02
CA PHE A 134 -2.62 -4.76 -10.59
C PHE A 134 -3.03 -6.12 -11.20
N LEU A 135 -4.24 -6.60 -10.90
CA LEU A 135 -4.63 -7.97 -11.20
C LEU A 135 -4.77 -8.24 -12.71
N ILE A 136 -5.29 -7.27 -13.47
CA ILE A 136 -5.56 -7.43 -14.91
C ILE A 136 -4.45 -6.78 -15.74
N GLY A 137 -4.04 -5.57 -15.35
CA GLY A 137 -3.01 -4.81 -16.05
C GLY A 137 -1.58 -5.28 -15.75
N ASN A 138 -1.38 -6.13 -14.73
CA ASN A 138 -0.06 -6.53 -14.23
C ASN A 138 0.84 -5.32 -13.92
N VAL A 139 0.24 -4.20 -13.52
CA VAL A 139 0.96 -2.97 -13.19
C VAL A 139 1.49 -3.07 -11.78
N TYR A 140 2.82 -3.18 -11.63
CA TYR A 140 3.47 -3.30 -10.33
C TYR A 140 3.26 -2.07 -9.44
N ASP A 141 3.32 -0.85 -10.01
CA ASP A 141 3.07 0.38 -9.24
C ASP A 141 1.66 0.43 -8.64
N ALA A 142 0.68 -0.16 -9.33
CA ALA A 142 -0.69 -0.27 -8.81
C ALA A 142 -0.79 -1.26 -7.64
N PHE A 143 0.03 -2.33 -7.65
CA PHE A 143 0.15 -3.23 -6.52
C PHE A 143 0.76 -2.53 -5.31
N GLU A 144 1.90 -1.85 -5.48
CA GLU A 144 2.54 -1.08 -4.40
C GLU A 144 1.59 -0.02 -3.82
N HIS A 145 0.85 0.67 -4.68
CA HIS A 145 -0.14 1.64 -4.25
C HIS A 145 -1.30 1.01 -3.47
N TRP A 146 -1.84 -0.11 -3.96
CA TRP A 146 -2.87 -0.87 -3.26
C TRP A 146 -2.41 -1.32 -1.87
N LYS A 147 -1.17 -1.82 -1.73
CA LYS A 147 -0.57 -2.16 -0.43
C LYS A 147 -0.50 -0.96 0.51
N ARG A 148 -0.01 0.17 0.02
CA ARG A 148 0.14 1.40 0.82
C ARG A 148 -1.20 1.95 1.29
N LEU A 149 -2.22 1.96 0.42
CA LEU A 149 -3.59 2.34 0.77
C LEU A 149 -4.17 1.41 1.83
N LEU A 150 -3.99 0.10 1.65
CA LEU A 150 -4.49 -0.88 2.61
C LEU A 150 -3.83 -0.72 3.98
N ASN A 151 -2.51 -0.57 4.02
CA ASN A 151 -1.76 -0.30 5.24
C ASN A 151 -2.24 0.98 5.94
N LEU A 152 -2.45 2.06 5.18
CA LEU A 152 -2.97 3.32 5.70
C LEU A 152 -4.35 3.14 6.34
N LEU A 153 -5.28 2.49 5.64
CA LEU A 153 -6.64 2.26 6.13
C LEU A 153 -6.64 1.37 7.38
N CYS A 154 -5.91 0.26 7.35
CA CYS A 154 -5.93 -0.76 8.40
C CYS A 154 -5.21 -0.34 9.69
N ARG A 155 -4.24 0.57 9.62
CA ARG A 155 -3.51 1.11 10.79
C ARG A 155 -4.02 2.46 11.28
N SER A 156 -5.22 2.86 10.89
CA SER A 156 -5.84 4.12 11.31
C SER A 156 -6.94 3.85 12.35
N GLU A 157 -6.57 3.65 13.62
CA GLU A 157 -7.51 3.24 14.68
C GLU A 157 -8.55 4.32 14.98
N ASP A 158 -8.12 5.55 15.25
CA ASP A 158 -9.03 6.67 15.51
C ASP A 158 -10.00 6.92 14.34
N ALA A 159 -9.52 6.71 13.10
CA ALA A 159 -10.33 6.87 11.91
C ALA A 159 -11.44 5.81 11.78
N ILE A 160 -11.26 4.60 12.32
CA ILE A 160 -12.28 3.54 12.30
C ILE A 160 -13.54 3.97 13.03
N GLY A 161 -13.39 4.62 14.20
CA GLY A 161 -14.52 5.15 14.97
C GLY A 161 -15.28 6.26 14.23
N LYS A 162 -14.55 7.10 13.50
CA LYS A 162 -15.09 8.27 12.77
C LYS A 162 -15.74 7.90 11.43
N TYR A 163 -15.15 6.99 10.67
CA TYR A 163 -15.56 6.65 9.30
C TYR A 163 -16.11 5.22 9.18
N GLN A 164 -17.05 4.84 10.05
CA GLN A 164 -17.53 3.45 10.13
C GLN A 164 -18.06 2.90 8.80
N ASP A 165 -18.80 3.72 8.05
CA ASP A 165 -19.32 3.33 6.73
C ASP A 165 -18.19 3.00 5.74
N LEU A 166 -17.08 3.75 5.79
CA LEU A 166 -15.90 3.48 4.96
C LEU A 166 -15.35 2.09 5.26
N TYR A 167 -15.21 1.74 6.54
CA TYR A 167 -14.64 0.46 6.97
C TYR A 167 -15.60 -0.73 6.76
N ILE A 168 -16.91 -0.54 6.94
CA ILE A 168 -17.91 -1.55 6.59
C ILE A 168 -17.83 -1.89 5.10
N ASN A 169 -17.63 -0.89 4.26
CA ASN A 169 -17.48 -1.06 2.82
C ASN A 169 -16.09 -1.61 2.45
N LEU A 170 -15.02 -1.19 3.13
CA LEU A 170 -13.67 -1.74 2.97
C LEU A 170 -13.66 -3.26 3.17
N ILE A 171 -14.29 -3.77 4.23
CA ILE A 171 -14.38 -5.22 4.47
C ILE A 171 -15.07 -5.92 3.29
N SER A 172 -16.12 -5.30 2.73
CA SER A 172 -16.80 -5.83 1.55
C SER A 172 -15.87 -5.85 0.33
N VAL A 173 -15.14 -4.77 0.08
CA VAL A 173 -14.18 -4.67 -1.03
C VAL A 173 -13.11 -5.74 -0.90
N LEU A 174 -12.46 -5.84 0.26
CA LEU A 174 -11.38 -6.82 0.51
C LEU A 174 -11.87 -8.27 0.39
N TYR A 175 -13.07 -8.57 0.88
CA TYR A 175 -13.66 -9.90 0.74
C TYR A 175 -13.74 -10.35 -0.72
N HIS A 176 -14.15 -9.45 -1.62
CA HIS A 176 -14.23 -9.76 -3.05
C HIS A 176 -12.85 -9.77 -3.71
N GLN A 177 -12.00 -8.79 -3.41
CA GLN A 177 -10.64 -8.71 -3.96
C GLN A 177 -9.82 -9.98 -3.65
N LEU A 178 -9.72 -10.35 -2.37
CA LEU A 178 -8.99 -11.55 -1.94
C LEU A 178 -9.58 -12.84 -2.51
N SER A 179 -10.85 -12.84 -2.91
CA SER A 179 -11.47 -14.00 -3.56
C SER A 179 -11.11 -14.17 -5.03
N GLU A 180 -10.58 -13.14 -5.66
CA GLU A 180 -10.22 -13.13 -7.09
C GLU A 180 -8.70 -13.21 -7.31
N ILE A 181 -7.88 -13.05 -6.27
CA ILE A 181 -6.43 -13.28 -6.37
C ILE A 181 -6.18 -14.78 -6.64
N PRO A 182 -5.44 -15.13 -7.71
CA PRO A 182 -5.09 -16.52 -7.99
C PRO A 182 -4.14 -17.10 -6.92
N ALA A 183 -4.21 -18.42 -6.69
CA ALA A 183 -3.41 -19.09 -5.66
C ALA A 183 -1.89 -18.90 -5.87
N ASP A 184 -1.44 -18.87 -7.12
CA ASP A 184 -0.02 -18.71 -7.45
C ASP A 184 0.48 -17.30 -7.12
N PHE A 185 -0.34 -16.27 -7.35
CA PHE A 185 -0.03 -14.89 -6.95
C PHE A 185 -0.05 -14.71 -5.44
N PHE A 186 -0.88 -15.46 -4.72
CA PHE A 186 -0.87 -15.39 -3.27
C PHE A 186 0.47 -15.80 -2.69
N VAL A 187 1.18 -16.75 -3.29
CA VAL A 187 2.54 -17.11 -2.85
C VAL A 187 3.44 -15.88 -2.97
N ASP A 188 3.49 -15.19 -4.10
CA ASP A 188 4.35 -14.01 -4.23
C ASP A 188 3.94 -12.83 -3.32
N ILE A 189 2.64 -12.64 -3.12
CA ILE A 189 2.06 -11.59 -2.26
C ILE A 189 2.31 -11.88 -0.76
N ILE A 190 2.33 -13.16 -0.35
CA ILE A 190 2.47 -13.62 1.05
C ILE A 190 3.92 -13.97 1.39
N SER A 191 4.69 -14.51 0.45
CA SER A 191 6.05 -15.03 0.66
C SER A 191 7.10 -13.92 0.80
N GLN A 192 6.80 -12.69 0.39
CA GLN A 192 7.64 -11.52 0.67
C GLN A 192 7.01 -10.64 1.76
N ASP A 193 7.19 -11.03 3.03
CA ASP A 193 6.76 -10.30 4.24
C ASP A 193 5.26 -10.28 4.56
N ASN A 194 4.49 -11.32 4.19
CA ASN A 194 3.06 -11.53 4.47
C ASN A 194 2.27 -10.28 4.89
N PHE A 195 2.35 -9.24 4.05
CA PHE A 195 1.95 -7.91 4.49
C PHE A 195 0.43 -7.89 4.73
N LEU A 196 -0.31 -8.74 4.00
CA LEU A 196 -1.76 -8.88 4.17
C LEU A 196 -2.12 -9.43 5.54
N THR A 197 -1.47 -10.50 6.00
CA THR A 197 -1.78 -11.05 7.31
C THR A 197 -1.43 -10.06 8.40
N SER A 198 -0.24 -9.42 8.37
CA SER A 198 0.15 -8.44 9.38
C SER A 198 -0.74 -7.19 9.37
N THR A 199 -1.05 -6.66 8.19
CA THR A 199 -1.94 -5.47 8.05
C THR A 199 -3.35 -5.76 8.53
N LEU A 200 -3.90 -6.93 8.16
CA LEU A 200 -5.25 -7.33 8.58
C LEU A 200 -5.31 -7.73 10.05
N GLN A 201 -4.22 -8.28 10.62
CA GLN A 201 -4.11 -8.54 12.05
C GLN A 201 -4.25 -7.23 12.84
N VAL A 202 -3.49 -6.20 12.47
CA VAL A 202 -3.62 -4.86 13.08
C VAL A 202 -5.04 -4.33 12.91
N PHE A 203 -5.62 -4.44 11.72
CA PHE A 203 -7.00 -4.02 11.49
C PHE A 203 -7.99 -4.71 12.42
N PHE A 204 -7.92 -6.04 12.56
CA PHE A 204 -8.82 -6.78 13.45
C PHE A 204 -8.64 -6.36 14.92
N SER A 205 -7.40 -6.17 15.37
CA SER A 205 -7.10 -5.64 16.71
C SER A 205 -7.73 -4.27 16.93
N CYS A 206 -7.61 -3.34 15.98
CA CYS A 206 -8.26 -2.03 16.06
C CYS A 206 -9.80 -2.13 16.05
N THR A 207 -10.39 -3.08 15.30
CA THR A 207 -11.86 -3.26 15.31
C THR A 207 -12.44 -3.82 16.61
N CYS A 208 -11.60 -4.41 17.46
CA CYS A 208 -11.97 -4.88 18.79
C CYS A 208 -12.06 -3.75 19.82
N SER A 209 -11.59 -2.53 19.49
CA SER A 209 -11.61 -1.39 20.41
C SER A 209 -13.05 -0.95 20.73
N ALA A 210 -13.21 -0.30 21.89
CA ALA A 210 -14.53 0.13 22.37
C ALA A 210 -15.18 1.21 21.48
N ALA A 211 -14.40 1.91 20.65
CA ALA A 211 -14.87 2.97 19.76
C ALA A 211 -15.66 2.46 18.53
N VAL A 212 -15.64 1.14 18.27
CA VAL A 212 -16.21 0.55 17.06
C VAL A 212 -17.63 0.02 17.29
N ASP A 213 -18.55 0.42 16.40
CA ASP A 213 -19.95 -0.04 16.41
C ASP A 213 -20.07 -1.56 16.32
N GLY A 214 -21.14 -2.10 16.93
CA GLY A 214 -21.41 -3.53 16.98
C GLY A 214 -21.59 -4.17 15.59
N THR A 215 -22.03 -3.40 14.59
CA THR A 215 -22.22 -3.87 13.21
C THR A 215 -20.88 -4.09 12.52
N LEU A 216 -20.00 -3.08 12.59
CA LEU A 216 -18.66 -3.15 12.02
C LEU A 216 -17.85 -4.27 12.67
N ARG A 217 -17.88 -4.37 14.01
CA ARG A 217 -17.20 -5.44 14.75
C ARG A 217 -17.66 -6.84 14.32
N LYS A 218 -18.98 -7.08 14.25
CA LYS A 218 -19.52 -8.37 13.79
C LYS A 218 -19.14 -8.68 12.35
N LYS A 219 -19.03 -7.66 11.49
CA LYS A 219 -18.62 -7.83 10.10
C LYS A 219 -17.12 -8.16 10.00
N ALA A 220 -16.28 -7.51 10.79
CA ALA A 220 -14.86 -7.77 10.88
C ALA A 220 -14.59 -9.20 11.38
N GLU A 221 -15.28 -9.64 12.44
CA GLU A 221 -15.17 -11.02 12.96
C GLU A 221 -15.56 -12.09 11.92
N LYS A 222 -16.66 -11.88 11.20
CA LYS A 222 -17.05 -12.79 10.11
C LYS A 222 -16.01 -12.81 8.99
N PHE A 223 -15.41 -11.67 8.69
CA PHE A 223 -14.37 -11.56 7.68
C PHE A 223 -13.10 -12.28 8.11
N LYS A 224 -12.63 -12.06 9.35
CA LYS A 224 -11.52 -12.78 9.98
C LYS A 224 -11.72 -14.29 9.92
N ALA A 225 -12.87 -14.78 10.39
CA ALA A 225 -13.21 -16.20 10.36
C ALA A 225 -13.23 -16.78 8.93
N HIS A 226 -13.70 -16.00 7.94
CA HIS A 226 -13.66 -16.41 6.53
C HIS A 226 -12.22 -16.56 6.04
N LEU A 227 -11.35 -15.59 6.30
CA LEU A 227 -9.95 -15.60 5.89
C LEU A 227 -9.18 -16.75 6.54
N THR A 228 -9.33 -16.95 7.85
CA THR A 228 -8.73 -18.08 8.57
C THR A 228 -9.19 -19.43 8.00
N LYS A 229 -10.48 -19.56 7.68
CA LYS A 229 -11.00 -20.82 7.11
C LYS A 229 -10.48 -21.07 5.69
N LYS A 230 -10.47 -20.04 4.84
CA LYS A 230 -10.15 -20.12 3.40
C LYS A 230 -8.65 -20.20 3.14
N PHE A 231 -7.86 -19.37 3.80
CA PHE A 231 -6.42 -19.21 3.56
C PHE A 231 -5.54 -19.83 4.65
N LYS A 232 -6.13 -20.35 5.73
CA LYS A 232 -5.41 -20.90 6.89
C LYS A 232 -4.50 -19.89 7.58
N TRP A 233 -4.82 -18.60 7.46
CA TRP A 233 -4.11 -17.53 8.16
C TRP A 233 -4.48 -17.51 9.64
N ASP A 234 -3.44 -17.42 10.47
CA ASP A 234 -3.57 -17.13 11.89
C ASP A 234 -3.40 -15.63 12.13
N PHE A 235 -4.38 -15.04 12.80
CA PHE A 235 -4.39 -13.62 13.17
C PHE A 235 -4.30 -13.43 14.68
N GLU A 236 -4.24 -14.52 15.45
CA GLU A 236 -4.05 -14.52 16.91
C GLU A 236 -2.60 -14.80 17.30
N ALA A 237 -1.82 -15.41 16.40
CA ALA A 237 -0.40 -15.63 16.62
C ALA A 237 0.34 -14.29 16.75
N GLU A 238 1.09 -14.12 17.84
CA GLU A 238 2.05 -13.02 17.94
C GLU A 238 3.21 -13.28 16.97
N PRO A 239 3.68 -12.26 16.23
CA PRO A 239 4.86 -12.42 15.39
C PRO A 239 6.08 -12.77 16.26
N ASP A 240 6.87 -13.76 15.86
CA ASP A 240 8.09 -14.17 16.59
C ASP A 240 9.05 -12.99 16.85
N ASP A 241 9.07 -11.99 15.97
CA ASP A 241 9.88 -10.76 16.11
C ASP A 241 9.43 -9.83 17.26
N CYS A 242 8.21 -10.03 17.78
CA CYS A 242 7.69 -9.32 18.95
C CYS A 242 7.86 -10.12 20.25
N ALA A 243 8.38 -11.35 20.18
CA ALA A 243 8.64 -12.15 21.36
C ALA A 243 9.79 -11.56 22.20
N PRO A 244 9.69 -11.54 23.54
CA PRO A 244 10.79 -11.08 24.36
C PRO A 244 12.02 -11.98 24.15
N VAL A 245 13.20 -11.37 24.04
CA VAL A 245 14.46 -12.13 24.00
C VAL A 245 14.63 -12.83 25.34
N VAL A 246 14.45 -14.15 25.34
CA VAL A 246 14.64 -14.98 26.53
C VAL A 246 16.13 -15.14 26.78
N VAL A 247 16.63 -14.51 27.84
CA VAL A 247 18.01 -14.69 28.30
C VAL A 247 18.02 -15.78 29.37
N GLU A 248 18.67 -16.91 29.08
CA GLU A 248 18.91 -17.93 30.10
C GLU A 248 19.85 -17.36 31.16
N LEU A 249 19.36 -17.24 32.38
CA LEU A 249 20.19 -16.81 33.51
C LEU A 249 21.04 -18.00 33.97
N PRO A 250 22.33 -17.80 34.29
CA PRO A 250 23.18 -18.86 34.83
C PRO A 250 22.60 -19.39 36.15
N GLU A 251 22.73 -20.70 36.38
CA GLU A 251 22.22 -21.38 37.58
C GLU A 251 22.71 -20.67 38.86
N GLY A 252 21.77 -20.11 39.63
CA GLY A 252 22.05 -19.45 40.91
C GLY A 252 21.73 -17.95 41.01
N VAL A 253 21.23 -17.31 39.93
CA VAL A 253 20.71 -15.94 40.03
C VAL A 253 19.33 -15.96 40.70
N GLN A 254 19.26 -15.58 41.97
CA GLN A 254 18.00 -15.23 42.62
C GLN A 254 17.56 -13.84 42.12
N VAL A 255 16.36 -13.78 41.58
CA VAL A 255 15.70 -12.51 41.24
C VAL A 255 14.94 -12.09 42.51
N ASP A 256 15.37 -10.99 43.14
CA ASP A 256 14.66 -10.36 44.26
C ASP A 256 13.26 -9.87 43.85
#